data_AF-A0A9W6TF50-F1
#
_entry.id   AF-A0A9W6TF50-F1
#
_cell.length_a   1.000
_cell.length_b   1.000
_cell.length_c   1.000
_cell.angle_alpha   90.00
_cell.angle_beta   90.00
_cell.angle_gamma   90.00
#
_symmetry.space_group_name_H-M   'P 1'
#
loop_
_entity.id
_entity.type
_entity.pdbx_description
1 polymer ?
#
loop_
_entity_poly.entity_id
_entity_poly.type
_entity_poly.pdbx_seq_one_letter_code
_entity_poly.pdbx_strand_id
1 'polypeptide(L)'
;MGNEQSTAGGSRSDGVPFVSWPRSPKQPPVSPACDIDANLHAQNGAPAASASHHFAEPSSYRYDRVPRVVTGVVVFTNPPKADGELTNKAALLGNIAVVERGGRVHFPDIVRRLLAAGVTGIVFIERTDNKHAIQSLFDGFHSSGRQPVSIPIVLLSKYHADQLLADKPPRISIELLWREQACKHVVPDDVYFGVQTAARAGDVELLRHLLEIDTTGDVVNVRFRGSRSGDSYQFDVMQTLTEELFGAKFLEYPEGSGSV
;
A
#
# COMPACT_ATOMS: atom_id res chain seq x y z
N MET A 1 -11.30 24.56 18.26
CA MET A 1 -10.35 23.86 19.15
C MET A 1 -9.91 22.60 18.42
N GLY A 2 -8.82 22.69 17.66
CA GLY A 2 -8.23 21.57 16.93
C GLY A 2 -7.27 20.81 17.85
N ASN A 3 -7.44 19.50 17.97
CA ASN A 3 -6.55 18.65 18.75
C ASN A 3 -5.45 18.09 17.84
N GLU A 4 -4.30 18.74 17.84
CA GLU A 4 -3.05 18.27 17.23
C GLU A 4 -2.28 17.25 18.10
N GLN A 5 -2.95 16.62 19.06
CA GLN A 5 -2.32 15.69 19.99
C GLN A 5 -2.60 14.24 19.63
N SER A 6 -1.84 13.66 18.71
CA SER A 6 -1.58 12.20 18.63
C SER A 6 -0.41 11.82 17.71
N THR A 7 0.79 12.34 17.95
CA THR A 7 2.04 11.78 17.35
C THR A 7 3.23 11.80 18.31
N ALA A 8 3.01 11.84 19.62
CA ALA A 8 4.08 11.80 20.61
C ALA A 8 4.32 10.37 21.13
N GLY A 9 5.42 9.73 20.69
CA GLY A 9 6.15 8.78 21.55
C GLY A 9 6.31 7.32 21.11
N GLY A 10 5.99 6.95 19.87
CA GLY A 10 6.19 5.58 19.37
C GLY A 10 7.38 5.47 18.41
N SER A 11 8.41 4.70 18.79
CA SER A 11 9.59 4.39 17.97
C SER A 11 9.21 3.88 16.56
N ARG A 12 9.55 4.65 15.52
CA ARG A 12 9.77 4.27 14.10
C ARG A 12 8.61 3.55 13.39
N SER A 13 8.23 4.08 12.23
CA SER A 13 7.26 3.45 11.32
C SER A 13 7.54 1.96 11.16
N ASP A 14 6.52 1.12 11.37
CA ASP A 14 6.63 -0.33 11.23
C ASP A 14 6.98 -0.78 9.80
N GLY A 15 7.04 0.16 8.86
CA GLY A 15 7.26 0.00 7.43
C GLY A 15 6.03 0.38 6.64
N VAL A 16 6.19 0.45 5.33
CA VAL A 16 5.11 0.62 4.37
C VAL A 16 4.67 -0.76 3.91
N PRO A 17 3.39 -1.11 3.99
CA PRO A 17 2.94 -2.44 3.64
C PRO A 17 2.93 -2.67 2.13
N PHE A 18 3.38 -3.85 1.74
CA PHE A 18 3.21 -4.42 0.41
C PHE A 18 2.55 -5.79 0.55
N VAL A 19 1.74 -6.16 -0.43
CA VAL A 19 1.27 -7.52 -0.61
C VAL A 19 2.06 -8.13 -1.78
N SER A 20 2.67 -9.29 -1.56
CA SER A 20 3.50 -9.96 -2.58
C SER A 20 3.00 -11.37 -2.89
N TRP A 21 3.16 -11.77 -4.15
CA TRP A 21 2.89 -13.13 -4.61
C TRP A 21 3.69 -13.47 -5.88
N PRO A 22 3.97 -14.75 -6.16
CA PRO A 22 4.56 -15.13 -7.44
C PRO A 22 3.55 -14.88 -8.56
N ARG A 23 3.97 -14.16 -9.62
CA ARG A 23 3.14 -14.03 -10.81
C ARG A 23 3.00 -15.39 -11.48
N SER A 24 1.76 -15.73 -11.85
CA SER A 24 1.53 -16.81 -12.80
C SER A 24 2.26 -16.44 -14.10
N PRO A 25 3.08 -17.34 -14.68
CA PRO A 25 3.70 -17.08 -15.97
C PRO A 25 2.56 -16.83 -16.97
N LYS A 26 2.41 -15.58 -17.41
CA LYS A 26 1.42 -15.20 -18.40
C LYS A 26 1.76 -16.03 -19.64
N GLN A 27 0.93 -17.02 -19.98
CA GLN A 27 1.17 -17.83 -21.16
C GLN A 27 1.39 -16.87 -22.33
N PRO A 28 2.52 -16.95 -23.04
CA PRO A 28 2.74 -16.10 -24.19
C PRO A 28 1.56 -16.29 -25.16
N PRO A 29 1.09 -15.21 -25.81
CA PRO A 29 0.04 -15.33 -26.81
C PRO A 29 0.47 -16.38 -27.82
N VAL A 30 -0.35 -17.43 -27.96
CA VAL A 30 -0.11 -18.53 -28.88
C VAL A 30 -0.01 -17.92 -30.27
N SER A 31 1.22 -17.76 -30.78
CA SER A 31 1.42 -17.35 -32.16
C SER A 31 0.86 -18.46 -33.05
N PRO A 32 0.03 -18.14 -34.05
CA PRO A 32 -0.44 -19.15 -34.98
C PRO A 32 0.76 -19.79 -35.70
N ALA A 33 0.71 -21.11 -35.76
CA ALA A 33 1.79 -22.01 -36.13
C ALA A 33 2.52 -21.63 -37.43
N CYS A 34 3.84 -21.53 -37.36
CA CYS A 34 4.73 -22.02 -38.40
C CYS A 34 5.95 -22.70 -37.76
N ASP A 35 6.16 -23.91 -38.23
CA ASP A 35 7.40 -24.68 -38.30
C ASP A 35 7.92 -25.43 -37.07
N ILE A 36 7.84 -26.74 -37.28
CA ILE A 36 8.39 -27.88 -36.56
C ILE A 36 9.93 -27.83 -36.73
N ASP A 37 10.65 -28.37 -35.74
CA ASP A 37 12.10 -28.62 -35.70
C ASP A 37 13.02 -27.52 -35.13
N ALA A 38 13.07 -27.44 -33.79
CA ALA A 38 14.33 -27.26 -33.04
C ALA A 38 14.06 -27.40 -31.53
N ASN A 39 13.98 -28.64 -31.02
CA ASN A 39 13.77 -28.87 -29.59
C ASN A 39 14.72 -29.95 -29.07
N LEU A 40 15.98 -29.60 -28.86
CA LEU A 40 16.97 -30.43 -28.13
C LEU A 40 18.14 -29.51 -27.71
N HIS A 41 18.01 -28.91 -26.52
CA HIS A 41 19.08 -28.36 -25.64
C HIS A 41 18.68 -27.02 -25.00
N ALA A 42 17.81 -27.07 -23.98
CA ALA A 42 17.76 -26.05 -22.93
C ALA A 42 16.98 -26.58 -21.71
N GLN A 43 17.47 -27.66 -21.08
CA GLN A 43 17.10 -27.97 -19.70
C GLN A 43 18.31 -27.63 -18.85
N ASN A 44 18.26 -26.50 -18.13
CA ASN A 44 18.76 -26.31 -16.76
C ASN A 44 18.79 -24.83 -16.39
N GLY A 45 17.88 -24.45 -15.50
CA GLY A 45 17.79 -23.10 -14.92
C GLY A 45 16.44 -22.46 -15.15
N ALA A 46 15.38 -23.02 -14.56
CA ALA A 46 14.13 -22.27 -14.45
C ALA A 46 14.42 -21.01 -13.61
N PRO A 47 14.28 -19.79 -14.15
CA PRO A 47 14.47 -18.59 -13.36
C PRO A 47 13.47 -18.63 -12.21
N ALA A 48 13.96 -18.44 -10.97
CA ALA A 48 13.09 -18.31 -9.82
C ALA A 48 12.05 -17.23 -10.13
N ALA A 49 10.77 -17.61 -10.14
CA ALA A 49 9.69 -16.69 -10.46
C ALA A 49 9.78 -15.49 -9.51
N SER A 50 10.10 -14.32 -10.05
CA SER A 50 10.20 -13.09 -9.27
C SER A 50 8.82 -12.77 -8.69
N ALA A 51 8.72 -12.66 -7.37
CA ALA A 51 7.49 -12.22 -6.72
C ALA A 51 7.13 -10.79 -7.17
N SER A 52 5.87 -10.57 -7.54
CA SER A 52 5.35 -9.22 -7.72
C SER A 52 5.02 -8.63 -6.36
N HIS A 53 5.31 -7.35 -6.20
CA HIS A 53 5.00 -6.57 -5.00
C HIS A 53 3.95 -5.54 -5.36
N HIS A 54 2.97 -5.38 -4.48
CA HIS A 54 1.81 -4.52 -4.69
C HIS A 54 1.68 -3.63 -3.47
N PHE A 55 1.76 -2.31 -3.68
CA PHE A 55 1.64 -1.35 -2.60
C PHE A 55 0.29 -1.50 -1.89
N ALA A 56 0.28 -1.34 -0.57
CA ALA A 56 -0.95 -1.40 0.21
C ALA A 56 -0.99 -0.27 1.25
N GLU A 57 -2.16 0.31 1.46
CA GLU A 57 -2.36 1.28 2.52
C GLU A 57 -2.52 0.56 3.86
N PRO A 58 -1.82 0.97 4.94
CA PRO A 58 -2.05 0.44 6.27
C PRO A 58 -3.42 0.91 6.80
N SER A 59 -4.07 0.06 7.59
CA SER A 59 -5.27 0.48 8.34
C SER A 59 -4.93 1.51 9.44
N SER A 60 -5.95 2.20 9.95
CA SER A 60 -5.80 3.14 11.08
C SER A 60 -5.54 2.48 12.44
N TYR A 61 -5.58 1.15 12.55
CA TYR A 61 -5.27 0.46 13.81
C TYR A 61 -3.80 0.62 14.20
N ARG A 62 -3.52 0.66 15.50
CA ARG A 62 -2.15 0.56 16.00
C ARG A 62 -1.70 -0.89 15.92
N TYR A 63 -0.61 -1.15 15.20
CA TYR A 63 0.01 -2.47 15.19
C TYR A 63 0.82 -2.68 16.47
N ASP A 64 0.57 -3.79 17.16
CA ASP A 64 1.31 -4.20 18.35
C ASP A 64 1.96 -5.57 18.09
N ARG A 65 3.30 -5.59 18.05
CA ARG A 65 4.11 -6.79 17.80
C ARG A 65 3.71 -7.55 16.52
N VAL A 66 3.25 -6.83 15.51
CA VAL A 66 2.93 -7.41 14.21
C VAL A 66 4.22 -7.92 13.56
N PRO A 67 4.27 -9.17 13.08
CA PRO A 67 5.41 -9.66 12.32
C PRO A 67 5.63 -8.81 11.07
N ARG A 68 6.90 -8.50 10.75
CA ARG A 68 7.24 -7.74 9.53
C ARG A 68 6.81 -8.43 8.24
N VAL A 69 6.72 -9.75 8.27
CA VAL A 69 6.26 -10.57 7.15
C VAL A 69 5.24 -11.56 7.69
N VAL A 70 4.06 -11.58 7.07
CA VAL A 70 3.01 -12.57 7.33
C VAL A 70 2.66 -13.24 6.02
N THR A 71 2.90 -14.55 5.92
CA THR A 71 2.57 -15.35 4.75
C THR A 71 1.45 -16.32 5.07
N GLY A 72 0.43 -16.40 4.22
CA GLY A 72 -0.73 -17.26 4.45
C GLY A 72 -1.41 -17.69 3.17
N VAL A 73 -2.34 -18.65 3.28
CA VAL A 73 -3.25 -18.98 2.19
C VAL A 73 -4.25 -17.84 2.01
N VAL A 74 -4.58 -17.52 0.77
CA VAL A 74 -5.58 -16.51 0.42
C VAL A 74 -6.98 -17.11 0.58
N VAL A 75 -7.80 -16.52 1.44
CA VAL A 75 -9.19 -16.96 1.63
C VAL A 75 -10.12 -15.76 1.52
N PHE A 76 -10.95 -15.75 0.47
CA PHE A 76 -11.99 -14.74 0.28
C PHE A 76 -13.11 -14.96 1.30
N THR A 77 -13.57 -13.89 1.95
CA THR A 77 -14.67 -13.99 2.91
C THR A 77 -16.00 -14.27 2.22
N ASN A 78 -16.90 -14.97 2.92
CA ASN A 78 -18.28 -15.13 2.50
C ASN A 78 -19.22 -14.72 3.65
N PRO A 79 -19.97 -13.60 3.54
CA PRO A 79 -20.12 -12.74 2.35
C PRO A 79 -18.83 -11.96 2.00
N PRO A 80 -18.64 -11.51 0.73
CA PRO A 80 -17.42 -10.85 0.28
C PRO A 80 -17.02 -9.61 1.08
N LYS A 81 -17.99 -8.85 1.60
CA LYS A 81 -17.76 -7.64 2.40
C LYS A 81 -17.64 -7.91 3.90
N ALA A 82 -17.84 -9.17 4.31
CA ALA A 82 -17.87 -9.60 5.70
C ALA A 82 -18.80 -8.74 6.58
N ASP A 83 -19.86 -8.16 6.01
CA ASP A 83 -20.85 -7.31 6.67
C ASP A 83 -22.03 -8.08 7.29
N GLY A 84 -21.98 -9.40 7.21
CA GLY A 84 -22.87 -10.35 7.87
C GLY A 84 -22.11 -11.49 8.55
N GLU A 85 -22.81 -12.57 8.90
CA GLU A 85 -22.17 -13.76 9.45
C GLU A 85 -21.27 -14.45 8.41
N LEU A 86 -20.02 -14.74 8.82
CA LEU A 86 -19.07 -15.48 7.99
C LEU A 86 -19.47 -16.95 7.89
N THR A 87 -19.72 -17.44 6.68
CA THR A 87 -20.10 -18.84 6.45
C THR A 87 -18.89 -19.75 6.29
N ASN A 88 -17.71 -19.20 6.00
CA ASN A 88 -16.46 -19.93 5.76
C ASN A 88 -15.41 -19.74 6.87
N LYS A 89 -15.83 -19.58 8.14
CA LYS A 89 -14.93 -19.39 9.30
C LYS A 89 -13.82 -20.45 9.38
N ALA A 90 -14.15 -21.72 9.11
CA ALA A 90 -13.19 -22.82 9.16
C ALA A 90 -12.05 -22.66 8.14
N ALA A 91 -12.32 -22.11 6.96
CA ALA A 91 -11.29 -21.83 5.96
C ALA A 91 -10.45 -20.60 6.33
N LEU A 92 -11.03 -19.64 7.06
CA LEU A 92 -10.36 -18.40 7.47
C LEU A 92 -9.35 -18.61 8.62
N LEU A 93 -9.57 -19.61 9.47
CA LEU A 93 -8.71 -19.90 10.62
C LEU A 93 -7.26 -20.15 10.19
N GLY A 94 -6.33 -19.31 10.67
CA GLY A 94 -4.90 -19.38 10.38
C GLY A 94 -4.47 -18.76 9.05
N ASN A 95 -5.41 -18.23 8.25
CA ASN A 95 -5.16 -17.77 6.88
C ASN A 95 -5.33 -16.25 6.71
N ILE A 96 -4.93 -15.72 5.55
CA ILE A 96 -5.10 -14.31 5.22
C ILE A 96 -6.47 -14.12 4.57
N ALA A 97 -7.31 -13.30 5.21
CA ALA A 97 -8.63 -12.98 4.69
C ALA A 97 -8.54 -11.91 3.61
N VAL A 98 -9.20 -12.14 2.48
CA VAL A 98 -9.45 -11.12 1.46
C VAL A 98 -10.90 -10.68 1.50
N VAL A 99 -11.12 -9.37 1.66
CA VAL A 99 -12.42 -8.78 1.95
C VAL A 99 -12.69 -7.64 0.99
N GLU A 100 -13.84 -7.64 0.33
CA GLU A 100 -14.28 -6.49 -0.44
C GLU A 100 -14.58 -5.31 0.49
N ARG A 101 -14.06 -4.14 0.14
CA ARG A 101 -14.35 -2.91 0.86
C ARG A 101 -15.84 -2.55 0.79
N GLY A 102 -16.33 -1.94 1.87
CA GLY A 102 -17.66 -1.35 1.99
C GLY A 102 -18.56 -2.20 2.87
N GLY A 103 -19.84 -2.25 2.53
CA GLY A 103 -20.83 -3.05 3.26
C GLY A 103 -21.77 -2.17 4.09
N ARG A 104 -22.61 -2.83 4.89
CA ARG A 104 -23.68 -2.16 5.66
C ARG A 104 -23.34 -1.92 7.13
N VAL A 105 -22.14 -2.32 7.57
CA VAL A 105 -21.70 -2.22 8.97
C VAL A 105 -20.39 -1.45 9.06
N HIS A 106 -20.05 -0.99 10.27
CA HIS A 106 -18.83 -0.23 10.47
C HIS A 106 -17.58 -1.12 10.34
N PHE A 107 -16.50 -0.52 9.83
CA PHE A 107 -15.22 -1.19 9.64
C PHE A 107 -14.69 -1.93 10.89
N PRO A 108 -14.77 -1.36 12.12
CA PRO A 108 -14.33 -2.09 13.31
C PRO A 108 -15.12 -3.38 13.59
N ASP A 109 -16.39 -3.44 13.22
CA ASP A 109 -17.21 -4.64 13.43
C ASP A 109 -16.81 -5.76 12.46
N ILE A 110 -16.45 -5.39 11.22
CA ILE A 110 -15.88 -6.31 10.24
C ILE A 110 -14.57 -6.88 10.76
N VAL A 111 -13.66 -6.01 11.23
CA VAL A 111 -12.35 -6.44 11.75
C VAL A 111 -12.49 -7.36 12.96
N ARG A 112 -13.33 -7.03 13.94
CA ARG A 112 -13.58 -7.90 15.11
C ARG A 112 -14.09 -9.27 14.70
N ARG A 113 -14.98 -9.33 13.71
CA ARG A 113 -15.53 -10.58 13.19
C ARG A 113 -14.45 -11.45 12.54
N LEU A 114 -13.53 -10.84 11.79
CA LEU A 114 -12.41 -11.53 11.16
C LEU A 114 -11.38 -12.01 12.19
N LEU A 115 -11.04 -11.16 13.18
CA LEU A 115 -10.18 -11.54 14.30
C LEU A 115 -10.77 -12.72 15.08
N ALA A 116 -12.08 -12.72 15.34
CA ALA A 116 -12.77 -13.83 15.99
C ALA A 116 -12.79 -15.12 15.14
N ALA A 117 -12.66 -15.01 13.81
CA ALA A 117 -12.48 -16.16 12.92
C ALA A 117 -11.04 -16.71 12.91
N GLY A 118 -10.10 -16.04 13.59
CA GLY A 118 -8.73 -16.50 13.76
C GLY A 118 -7.82 -16.29 12.54
N VAL A 119 -8.09 -15.26 11.74
CA VAL A 119 -7.25 -14.89 10.59
C VAL A 119 -5.88 -14.39 11.04
N THR A 120 -4.85 -14.58 10.21
CA THR A 120 -3.46 -14.16 10.50
C THR A 120 -3.07 -12.85 9.81
N GLY A 121 -3.88 -12.39 8.86
CA GLY A 121 -3.77 -11.09 8.19
C GLY A 121 -5.07 -10.75 7.48
N ILE A 122 -5.28 -9.47 7.19
CA ILE A 122 -6.48 -9.00 6.48
C ILE A 122 -6.05 -8.10 5.32
N VAL A 123 -6.51 -8.43 4.13
CA VAL A 123 -6.38 -7.60 2.92
C VAL A 123 -7.77 -7.16 2.49
N PHE A 124 -8.05 -5.88 2.66
CA PHE A 124 -9.18 -5.25 2.00
C PHE A 124 -8.84 -4.99 0.54
N ILE A 125 -9.83 -5.17 -0.34
CA ILE A 125 -9.70 -4.84 -1.75
C ILE A 125 -10.74 -3.80 -2.16
N GLU A 126 -10.27 -2.81 -2.90
CA GLU A 126 -11.13 -1.81 -3.51
C GLU A 126 -11.69 -2.33 -4.86
N ARG A 127 -12.97 -2.04 -5.15
CA ARG A 127 -13.62 -2.42 -6.42
C ARG A 127 -13.85 -1.23 -7.34
N THR A 128 -13.86 0.00 -6.81
CA THR A 128 -14.06 1.23 -7.58
C THR A 128 -12.79 2.08 -7.63
N ASP A 129 -12.56 2.79 -8.73
CA ASP A 129 -11.39 3.66 -8.79
C ASP A 129 -11.65 4.91 -7.94
N ASN A 130 -10.92 5.02 -6.84
CA ASN A 130 -11.06 6.09 -5.85
C ASN A 130 -9.84 7.02 -5.85
N LYS A 131 -9.08 7.11 -6.96
CA LYS A 131 -7.93 8.02 -7.10
C LYS A 131 -8.22 9.49 -6.79
N HIS A 132 -9.47 9.91 -6.84
CA HIS A 132 -9.90 11.29 -6.53
C HIS A 132 -10.52 11.45 -5.13
N ALA A 133 -10.56 10.39 -4.31
CA ALA A 133 -11.09 10.48 -2.96
C ALA A 133 -10.05 11.17 -2.06
N ILE A 134 -10.29 12.44 -1.76
CA ILE A 134 -9.41 13.33 -0.95
C ILE A 134 -9.10 12.73 0.43
N GLN A 135 -10.00 11.92 0.97
CA GLN A 135 -9.74 11.18 2.20
C GLN A 135 -9.20 9.79 1.84
N SER A 136 -7.97 9.50 2.27
CA SER A 136 -7.55 8.10 2.37
C SER A 136 -8.65 7.39 3.13
N LEU A 137 -9.04 6.30 2.53
CA LEU A 137 -10.22 5.57 2.83
C LEU A 137 -10.18 4.91 4.24
N PHE A 138 -9.06 5.03 4.95
CA PHE A 138 -8.82 4.63 6.35
C PHE A 138 -8.66 5.80 7.33
N ASP A 139 -8.56 7.05 6.85
CA ASP A 139 -8.44 8.25 7.69
C ASP A 139 -9.74 8.56 8.47
N GLY A 140 -10.89 8.07 8.00
CA GLY A 140 -12.20 8.38 8.59
C GLY A 140 -12.56 7.60 9.86
N PHE A 141 -11.89 6.49 10.17
CA PHE A 141 -12.27 5.60 11.28
C PHE A 141 -11.58 5.99 12.59
N HIS A 142 -11.86 7.21 13.05
CA HIS A 142 -11.27 7.85 14.25
C HIS A 142 -11.50 7.10 15.58
N SER A 143 -12.36 6.08 15.60
CA SER A 143 -12.66 5.29 16.79
C SER A 143 -11.81 4.00 16.93
N SER A 144 -11.15 3.51 15.87
CA SER A 144 -10.32 2.30 15.92
C SER A 144 -8.85 2.52 16.23
N GLY A 145 -8.30 3.73 15.97
CA GLY A 145 -6.86 3.98 16.08
C GLY A 145 -6.25 3.85 17.48
N ARG A 146 -7.08 3.62 18.50
CA ARG A 146 -6.64 3.34 19.87
C ARG A 146 -6.51 1.85 20.18
N GLN A 147 -7.15 0.97 19.41
CA GLN A 147 -7.14 -0.47 19.68
C GLN A 147 -5.89 -1.09 19.05
N PRO A 148 -5.01 -1.73 19.84
CA PRO A 148 -3.90 -2.48 19.28
C PRO A 148 -4.40 -3.74 18.58
N VAL A 149 -3.79 -4.09 17.44
CA VAL A 149 -4.00 -5.37 16.74
C VAL A 149 -2.65 -6.04 16.47
N SER A 150 -2.61 -7.36 16.55
CA SER A 150 -1.39 -8.17 16.39
C SER A 150 -1.23 -8.81 15.01
N ILE A 151 -2.08 -8.42 14.05
CA ILE A 151 -2.01 -8.87 12.66
C ILE A 151 -1.99 -7.66 11.72
N PRO A 152 -1.36 -7.75 10.54
CA PRO A 152 -1.42 -6.69 9.56
C PRO A 152 -2.81 -6.61 8.92
N ILE A 153 -3.31 -5.39 8.77
CA ILE A 153 -4.61 -5.08 8.15
C ILE A 153 -4.36 -4.01 7.10
N VAL A 154 -4.45 -4.36 5.83
CA VAL A 154 -4.04 -3.49 4.72
C VAL A 154 -5.14 -3.36 3.67
N LEU A 155 -5.03 -2.34 2.81
CA LEU A 155 -5.91 -2.14 1.67
C LEU A 155 -5.12 -2.11 0.37
N LEU A 156 -5.57 -2.91 -0.59
CA LEU A 156 -5.15 -2.77 -1.99
C LEU A 156 -6.07 -1.80 -2.71
N SER A 157 -5.46 -0.83 -3.40
CA SER A 157 -6.12 0.00 -4.39
C SER A 157 -6.75 -0.87 -5.49
N LYS A 158 -7.69 -0.32 -6.26
CA LYS A 158 -8.35 -1.06 -7.34
C LYS A 158 -7.33 -1.68 -8.32
N TYR A 159 -6.29 -0.93 -8.68
CA TYR A 159 -5.24 -1.37 -9.59
C TYR A 159 -4.55 -2.67 -9.12
N HIS A 160 -4.20 -2.77 -7.84
CA HIS A 160 -3.59 -3.97 -7.29
C HIS A 160 -4.60 -5.07 -6.96
N ALA A 161 -5.80 -4.71 -6.53
CA ALA A 161 -6.89 -5.64 -6.30
C ALA A 161 -7.27 -6.40 -7.58
N ASP A 162 -7.34 -5.70 -8.72
CA ASP A 162 -7.60 -6.32 -10.02
C ASP A 162 -6.50 -7.35 -10.36
N GLN A 163 -5.23 -7.05 -10.07
CA GLN A 163 -4.13 -8.00 -10.27
C GLN A 163 -4.25 -9.22 -9.35
N LEU A 164 -4.56 -9.03 -8.06
CA LEU A 164 -4.79 -10.14 -7.12
C LEU A 164 -5.94 -11.06 -7.59
N LEU A 165 -7.03 -10.47 -8.07
CA LEU A 165 -8.21 -11.18 -8.55
C LEU A 165 -7.97 -11.89 -9.89
N ALA A 166 -7.10 -11.34 -10.75
CA ALA A 166 -6.71 -11.95 -12.01
C ALA A 166 -5.76 -13.14 -11.79
N ASP A 167 -4.73 -12.95 -10.98
CA ASP A 167 -3.69 -13.96 -10.73
C ASP A 167 -4.19 -15.09 -9.84
N LYS A 168 -5.14 -14.80 -8.92
CA LYS A 168 -5.69 -15.73 -7.92
C LYS A 168 -4.59 -16.57 -7.24
N PRO A 169 -3.56 -15.93 -6.67
CA PRO A 169 -2.47 -16.66 -6.05
C PRO A 169 -3.00 -17.50 -4.87
N PRO A 170 -2.57 -18.75 -4.70
CA PRO A 170 -3.00 -19.57 -3.57
C PRO A 170 -2.46 -19.05 -2.23
N ARG A 171 -1.34 -18.34 -2.26
CA ARG A 171 -0.68 -17.75 -1.09
C ARG A 171 -0.14 -16.37 -1.42
N ILE A 172 -0.20 -15.48 -0.43
CA ILE A 172 0.41 -14.15 -0.47
C ILE A 172 1.24 -13.93 0.79
N SER A 173 2.12 -12.92 0.73
CA SER A 173 2.78 -12.35 1.89
C SER A 173 2.35 -10.89 2.06
N ILE A 174 2.12 -10.46 3.29
CA ILE A 174 2.03 -9.04 3.67
C ILE A 174 3.36 -8.67 4.30
N GLU A 175 4.07 -7.73 3.69
CA GLU A 175 5.45 -7.36 4.03
C GLU A 175 5.52 -5.88 4.37
N LEU A 176 6.09 -5.54 5.53
CA LEU A 176 6.34 -4.17 5.93
C LEU A 176 7.75 -3.76 5.47
N LEU A 177 7.83 -3.10 4.32
CA LEU A 177 9.07 -2.70 3.66
C LEU A 177 9.47 -1.27 4.04
N TRP A 178 10.77 -1.02 4.08
CA TRP A 178 11.33 0.24 4.60
C TRP A 178 12.22 0.87 3.53
N ARG A 179 12.17 2.20 3.40
CA ARG A 179 13.21 2.97 2.70
C ARG A 179 13.43 2.48 1.26
N GLU A 180 14.68 2.30 0.86
CA GLU A 180 15.10 1.74 -0.42
C GLU A 180 14.38 0.46 -0.84
N GLN A 181 13.94 -0.40 0.09
CA GLN A 181 13.17 -1.60 -0.29
C GLN A 181 11.76 -1.22 -0.76
N ALA A 182 11.09 -0.29 -0.08
CA ALA A 182 9.79 0.21 -0.53
C ALA A 182 9.92 0.92 -1.88
N CYS A 183 10.95 1.75 -2.06
CA CYS A 183 11.19 2.49 -3.31
C CYS A 183 11.34 1.58 -4.53
N LYS A 184 11.89 0.36 -4.39
CA LYS A 184 12.05 -0.59 -5.51
C LYS A 184 10.74 -1.13 -6.07
N HIS A 185 9.64 -1.01 -5.32
CA HIS A 185 8.40 -1.71 -5.60
C HIS A 185 7.22 -0.80 -5.89
N VAL A 186 7.33 0.49 -5.58
CA VAL A 186 6.28 1.45 -5.92
C VAL A 186 6.22 1.69 -7.43
N VAL A 187 5.00 1.85 -7.93
CA VAL A 187 4.71 2.12 -9.33
C VAL A 187 3.92 3.44 -9.47
N PRO A 188 3.77 4.00 -10.69
CA PRO A 188 3.05 5.26 -10.87
C PRO A 188 1.62 5.28 -10.31
N ASP A 189 0.90 4.14 -10.37
CA ASP A 189 -0.44 4.00 -9.78
C ASP A 189 -0.46 4.15 -8.24
N ASP A 190 0.70 4.05 -7.58
CA ASP A 190 0.82 4.13 -6.12
C ASP A 190 1.00 5.55 -5.64
N VAL A 191 1.45 6.48 -6.50
CA VAL A 191 1.89 7.83 -6.10
C VAL A 191 0.86 8.51 -5.19
N TYR A 192 -0.42 8.46 -5.56
CA TYR A 192 -1.48 9.10 -4.80
C TYR A 192 -1.60 8.58 -3.35
N PHE A 193 -1.69 7.27 -3.17
CA PHE A 193 -1.85 6.63 -1.85
C PHE A 193 -0.52 6.50 -1.10
N GLY A 194 0.56 6.33 -1.86
CA GLY A 194 1.94 6.23 -1.41
C GLY A 194 2.40 7.50 -0.72
N VAL A 195 2.14 8.67 -1.30
CA VAL A 195 2.56 9.96 -0.73
C VAL A 195 1.92 10.15 0.65
N GLN A 196 0.61 9.93 0.75
CA GLN A 196 -0.10 10.05 2.04
C GLN A 196 0.41 9.02 3.06
N THR A 197 0.63 7.78 2.63
CA THR A 197 1.14 6.72 3.50
C THR A 197 2.55 7.00 4.00
N ALA A 198 3.46 7.41 3.10
CA ALA A 198 4.83 7.77 3.43
C ALA A 198 4.89 8.97 4.39
N ALA A 199 4.06 10.00 4.14
CA ALA A 199 3.94 11.16 5.01
C ALA A 199 3.47 10.78 6.42
N ARG A 200 2.39 9.97 6.54
CA ARG A 200 1.89 9.48 7.84
C ARG A 200 2.91 8.60 8.57
N ALA A 201 3.66 7.79 7.82
CA ALA A 201 4.73 6.95 8.36
C ALA A 201 6.01 7.73 8.71
N GLY A 202 6.15 8.98 8.27
CA GLY A 202 7.42 9.71 8.35
C GLY A 202 8.54 9.04 7.55
N ASP A 203 8.21 8.27 6.50
CA ASP A 203 9.20 7.69 5.58
C ASP A 203 9.60 8.73 4.53
N VAL A 204 10.56 9.59 4.90
CA VAL A 204 11.04 10.70 4.07
C VAL A 204 11.67 10.22 2.77
N GLU A 205 12.35 9.06 2.78
CA GLU A 205 13.01 8.52 1.59
C GLU A 205 11.98 8.05 0.57
N LEU A 206 10.95 7.31 1.01
CA LEU A 206 9.87 6.90 0.13
C LEU A 206 9.07 8.10 -0.35
N LEU A 207 8.76 9.05 0.54
CA LEU A 207 8.03 10.26 0.18
C LEU A 207 8.78 11.01 -0.94
N ARG A 208 10.08 11.25 -0.76
CA ARG A 208 10.91 11.89 -1.79
C ARG A 208 10.88 11.10 -3.10
N HIS A 209 11.05 9.78 -3.03
CA HIS A 209 11.02 8.94 -4.23
C HIS A 209 9.70 9.05 -4.97
N LEU A 210 8.57 8.98 -4.27
CA LEU A 210 7.23 9.10 -4.87
C LEU A 210 6.97 10.47 -5.50
N LEU A 211 7.54 11.53 -4.93
CA LEU A 211 7.48 12.88 -5.51
C LEU A 211 8.36 13.04 -6.76
N GLU A 212 9.39 12.21 -6.89
CA GLU A 212 10.29 12.15 -8.05
C GLU A 212 9.79 11.16 -9.14
N ILE A 213 8.84 10.27 -8.83
CA ILE A 213 8.15 9.44 -9.83
C ILE A 213 7.29 10.39 -10.67
N ASP A 214 7.92 10.88 -11.73
CA ASP A 214 7.38 11.81 -12.68
C ASP A 214 6.00 11.34 -13.16
N THR A 215 4.97 12.15 -12.93
CA THR A 215 3.59 11.89 -13.37
C THR A 215 3.46 11.91 -14.91
N THR A 216 4.56 12.12 -15.63
CA THR A 216 4.65 12.02 -17.09
C THR A 216 5.04 10.63 -17.63
N GLY A 217 5.44 9.68 -16.77
CA GLY A 217 5.64 8.27 -17.15
C GLY A 217 7.04 7.85 -17.60
N ASP A 218 8.05 8.72 -17.50
CA ASP A 218 9.46 8.38 -17.76
C ASP A 218 10.27 8.40 -16.45
N VAL A 219 10.90 7.27 -16.11
CA VAL A 219 11.79 7.18 -14.95
C VAL A 219 13.08 7.95 -15.25
N VAL A 220 13.24 9.14 -14.70
CA VAL A 220 14.49 9.89 -14.79
C VAL A 220 15.59 9.10 -14.08
N ASN A 221 16.52 8.56 -14.85
CA ASN A 221 17.63 7.77 -14.38
C ASN A 221 18.69 8.69 -13.73
N VAL A 222 18.47 9.09 -12.47
CA VAL A 222 19.41 9.96 -11.75
C VAL A 222 20.58 9.12 -11.24
N ARG A 223 21.65 9.05 -12.03
CA ARG A 223 22.97 8.71 -11.51
C ARG A 223 23.37 9.74 -10.46
N PHE A 224 23.47 9.31 -9.21
CA PHE A 224 24.06 10.09 -8.12
C PHE A 224 25.49 10.50 -8.49
N ARG A 225 25.67 11.75 -8.91
CA ARG A 225 26.93 12.49 -8.72
C ARG A 225 26.66 13.54 -7.66
N GLY A 226 27.20 13.31 -6.47
CA GLY A 226 27.18 14.29 -5.41
C GLY A 226 27.79 15.60 -5.88
N SER A 227 27.01 16.67 -5.78
CA SER A 227 27.54 18.01 -5.58
C SER A 227 26.49 18.87 -4.90
N ARG A 228 26.94 19.54 -3.84
CA ARG A 228 26.16 20.41 -2.96
C ARG A 228 25.66 21.64 -3.71
N SER A 229 24.40 22.01 -3.44
CA SER A 229 23.76 23.35 -3.48
C SER A 229 22.47 23.35 -4.30
N GLY A 230 21.31 23.48 -3.64
CA GLY A 230 20.04 23.68 -4.34
C GLY A 230 18.79 23.52 -3.47
N ASP A 231 18.66 24.29 -2.39
CA ASP A 231 17.49 24.27 -1.49
C ASP A 231 16.22 24.92 -2.09
N SER A 232 16.29 25.52 -3.29
CA SER A 232 15.20 26.33 -3.84
C SER A 232 14.18 25.56 -4.68
N TYR A 233 14.56 24.44 -5.33
CA TYR A 233 13.63 23.68 -6.19
C TYR A 233 12.74 22.69 -5.42
N GLN A 234 13.20 22.26 -4.24
CA GLN A 234 12.49 21.28 -3.42
C GLN A 234 11.30 21.92 -2.65
N PHE A 235 11.32 23.24 -2.48
CA PHE A 235 10.29 23.98 -1.75
C PHE A 235 9.02 24.23 -2.57
N ASP A 236 9.15 24.58 -3.86
CA ASP A 236 8.00 24.89 -4.74
C ASP A 236 7.11 23.68 -5.04
N VAL A 237 7.70 22.49 -5.20
CA VAL A 237 6.94 21.25 -5.45
C VAL A 237 6.18 20.81 -4.19
N MET A 238 6.82 20.96 -3.02
CA MET A 238 6.17 20.69 -1.73
C MET A 238 5.04 21.69 -1.47
N GLN A 239 5.21 22.97 -1.79
CA GLN A 239 4.18 23.99 -1.61
C GLN A 239 2.96 23.75 -2.51
N THR A 240 3.17 23.47 -3.79
CA THR A 240 2.09 23.18 -4.74
C THR A 240 1.30 21.93 -4.34
N LEU A 241 1.99 20.87 -3.93
CA LEU A 241 1.32 19.65 -3.46
C LEU A 241 0.66 19.83 -2.09
N THR A 242 1.16 20.72 -1.23
CA THR A 242 0.51 21.05 0.03
C THR A 242 -0.79 21.82 -0.20
N GLU A 243 -0.80 22.74 -1.15
CA GLU A 243 -1.98 23.52 -1.52
C GLU A 243 -3.03 22.67 -2.25
N GLU A 244 -2.63 21.74 -3.12
CA GLU A 244 -3.56 20.84 -3.82
C GLU A 244 -4.05 19.65 -2.97
N LEU A 245 -3.20 19.04 -2.13
CA LEU A 245 -3.59 17.86 -1.33
C LEU A 245 -4.21 18.21 0.01
N PHE A 246 -3.85 19.34 0.63
CA PHE A 246 -4.29 19.68 1.99
C PHE A 246 -5.15 20.95 2.08
N GLY A 247 -5.36 21.68 0.98
CA GLY A 247 -6.25 22.86 0.95
C GLY A 247 -5.85 23.99 1.91
N ALA A 248 -4.64 23.93 2.47
CA ALA A 248 -4.13 24.91 3.41
C ALA A 248 -3.25 25.91 2.66
N LYS A 249 -3.80 27.10 2.38
CA LYS A 249 -2.98 28.26 2.03
C LYS A 249 -2.10 28.58 3.24
N PHE A 250 -0.77 28.51 3.05
CA PHE A 250 0.15 29.11 4.01
C PHE A 250 -0.12 30.62 4.03
N LEU A 251 -0.60 31.12 5.16
CA LEU A 251 -0.63 32.55 5.44
C LEU A 251 0.82 33.04 5.45
N GLU A 252 1.18 33.81 4.42
CA GLU A 252 2.42 34.59 4.41
C GLU A 252 2.50 35.38 5.71
N TYR A 253 3.53 35.09 6.52
CA TYR A 253 3.88 35.95 7.64
C TYR A 253 4.38 37.26 7.04
N PRO A 254 3.76 38.42 7.34
CA PRO A 254 4.29 39.69 6.87
C PRO A 254 5.66 39.89 7.49
N GLU A 255 6.67 40.06 6.64
CA GLU A 255 8.01 40.44 7.04
C GLU A 255 7.91 41.69 7.93
N GLY A 256 8.39 41.55 9.17
CA GLY A 256 8.45 42.64 10.12
C GLY A 256 9.30 43.78 9.53
N SER A 257 8.64 44.91 9.26
CA SER A 257 9.30 46.18 9.05
C SER A 257 9.96 46.63 10.35
N GLY A 258 11.23 46.26 10.51
CA GLY A 258 12.12 46.94 11.42
C GLY A 258 12.47 48.31 10.86
N SER A 259 12.13 49.37 11.60
CA SER A 259 12.85 50.64 11.50
C SER A 259 12.65 51.51 12.76
N VAL A 260 13.79 51.71 13.45
CA VAL A 260 14.27 52.81 14.30
C VAL A 260 13.45 53.24 15.51
#